data_AF-A0A959TSH5-F1
#
_entry.id   AF-A0A959TSH5-F1
#
_cell.length_a   1.000
_cell.length_b   1.000
_cell.length_c   1.000
_cell.angle_alpha   90.00
_cell.angle_beta   90.00
_cell.angle_gamma   90.00
#
_symmetry.space_group_name_H-M   'P 1'
#
loop_
_entity.id
_entity.type
_entity.pdbx_description
1 polymer ?
#
loop_
_entity_poly.entity_id
_entity_poly.type
_entity_poly.pdbx_seq_one_letter_code
_entity_poly.pdbx_strand_id
1 'polypeptide(L)' 'MPRRKKPLILTQPVRKGIRAIKVRLDHRTIVTLASRSALKFWKERYPNAEVIG' A
#
# COMPACT_ATOMS: atom_id res chain seq x y z
N MET A 1 -25.34 -22.54 -27.10
CA MET A 1 -24.29 -21.62 -27.56
C MET A 1 -23.48 -21.14 -26.35
N PRO A 2 -22.15 -21.37 -26.27
CA PRO A 2 -21.34 -20.84 -25.18
C PRO A 2 -21.24 -19.31 -25.28
N ARG A 3 -21.68 -18.60 -24.24
CA ARG A 3 -21.62 -17.13 -24.17
C ARG A 3 -20.22 -16.70 -23.74
N ARG A 4 -19.56 -15.84 -24.53
CA ARG A 4 -18.23 -15.30 -24.19
C ARG A 4 -18.32 -14.52 -22.87
N LYS A 5 -17.61 -14.98 -21.83
CA LYS A 5 -17.53 -14.28 -20.53
C LYS A 5 -16.60 -13.06 -20.67
N LYS A 6 -16.98 -11.93 -20.04
CA LYS A 6 -16.12 -10.74 -19.99
C LYS A 6 -14.84 -11.07 -19.23
N PRO A 7 -13.66 -10.58 -19.67
CA PRO A 7 -12.42 -10.78 -18.94
C PRO A 7 -12.50 -10.07 -17.58
N LEU A 8 -12.00 -10.74 -16.54
CA LEU A 8 -11.84 -10.14 -15.22
C LEU A 8 -10.72 -9.10 -15.27
N ILE A 9 -11.04 -7.85 -14.92
CA ILE A 9 -10.04 -6.80 -14.75
C ILE A 9 -9.44 -7.00 -13.35
N LEU A 10 -8.24 -7.60 -13.30
CA LEU A 10 -7.52 -7.91 -12.06
C LEU A 10 -6.65 -6.74 -11.56
N THR A 11 -6.67 -5.62 -12.25
CA THR A 11 -5.86 -4.45 -11.90
C THR A 11 -6.48 -3.70 -10.73
N GLN A 12 -5.68 -3.46 -9.68
CA GLN A 12 -6.11 -2.64 -8.56
C GLN A 12 -6.41 -1.20 -9.03
N PRO A 13 -7.56 -0.61 -8.65
CA PRO A 13 -7.86 0.78 -9.00
C PRO A 13 -6.86 1.72 -8.33
N VAL A 14 -5.95 2.30 -9.11
CA VAL A 14 -5.03 3.34 -8.65
C VAL A 14 -5.83 4.64 -8.49
N ARG A 15 -6.04 5.08 -7.24
CA ARG A 15 -6.66 6.38 -6.97
C ARG A 15 -5.67 7.49 -7.34
N LYS A 16 -5.94 8.22 -8.43
CA LYS A 16 -5.15 9.38 -8.86
C LYS A 16 -5.01 10.37 -7.69
N GLY A 17 -3.77 10.70 -7.33
CA GLY A 17 -3.46 11.66 -6.24
C GLY A 17 -2.99 11.04 -4.92
N ILE A 18 -3.16 9.73 -4.71
CA ILE A 18 -2.68 9.06 -3.50
C ILE A 18 -1.27 8.50 -3.74
N ARG A 19 -0.26 9.09 -3.09
CA ARG A 19 1.09 8.52 -3.05
C ARG A 19 1.10 7.37 -2.04
N ALA A 20 1.01 6.15 -2.54
CA ALA A 20 1.15 4.95 -1.74
C ALA A 20 2.62 4.75 -1.36
N ILE A 21 2.95 5.01 -0.10
CA ILE A 21 4.29 4.80 0.48
C ILE A 21 4.25 3.47 1.21
N LYS A 22 5.06 2.50 0.79
CA LYS A 22 5.14 1.22 1.49
C LYS A 22 6.12 1.37 2.64
N VAL A 23 5.70 1.00 3.84
CA VAL A 23 6.52 1.08 5.06
C VAL A 23 6.56 -0.28 5.72
N ARG A 24 7.76 -0.77 6.01
CA ARG A 24 8.02 -1.87 6.92
C ARG A 24 7.94 -1.33 8.34
N LEU A 25 7.07 -1.88 9.16
CA LEU A 25 7.09 -1.61 10.60
C LEU A 25 8.00 -2.61 11.31
N ASP A 26 7.85 -3.89 10.95
CA ASP A 26 8.58 -5.03 11.48
C ASP A 26 8.88 -6.05 10.38
N HIS A 27 9.63 -7.10 10.71
CA HIS A 27 9.96 -8.22 9.82
C HIS A 27 8.76 -8.93 9.17
N ARG A 28 7.55 -8.85 9.77
CA ARG A 28 6.32 -9.47 9.24
C ARG A 28 5.29 -8.47 8.70
N THR A 29 5.47 -7.18 8.98
CA THR A 29 4.39 -6.20 8.83
C THR A 29 4.79 -5.12 7.84
N ILE A 30 4.08 -5.09 6.70
CA ILE A 30 4.21 -4.07 5.67
C ILE A 30 2.86 -3.37 5.53
N VAL A 31 2.86 -2.05 5.69
CA VAL A 31 1.68 -1.19 5.53
C VAL A 31 1.88 -0.22 4.39
N THR A 32 0.79 0.18 3.76
CA THR A 32 0.79 1.21 2.73
C THR A 32 0.21 2.49 3.34
N LEU A 33 1.00 3.55 3.37
CA LEU A 33 0.61 4.87 3.88
C LEU A 33 0.29 5.81 2.71
N ALA A 34 -0.65 6.73 2.94
CA ALA A 34 -1.00 7.76 1.96
C ALA A 34 -0.13 9.03 2.06
N SER A 35 0.57 9.23 3.18
CA SER A 35 1.33 10.45 3.46
C SER A 35 2.58 10.21 4.31
N ARG A 36 3.55 11.13 4.21
CA ARG A 36 4.74 11.17 5.08
C ARG A 36 4.42 11.60 6.52
N SER A 37 3.30 12.28 6.77
CA SER A 37 2.88 12.60 8.14
C SER A 37 2.53 11.35 8.93
N ALA A 38 1.83 10.40 8.30
CA ALA A 38 1.52 9.11 8.90
C ALA A 38 2.79 8.32 9.26
N LEU A 39 3.86 8.45 8.46
CA LEU A 39 5.14 7.80 8.77
C LEU A 39 5.76 8.30 10.08
N LYS A 40 5.61 9.59 10.43
CA LYS A 40 6.10 10.12 11.72
C LYS A 40 5.38 9.48 12.89
N PHE A 41 4.05 9.36 12.81
CA PHE A 41 3.23 8.68 13.82
C PHE A 41 3.69 7.23 14.03
N TRP A 42 3.96 6.50 12.95
CA TRP A 42 4.46 5.12 13.05
C TRP A 42 5.88 5.04 13.62
N LYS A 43 6.74 6.03 13.38
CA LYS A 43 8.09 6.06 13.94
C LYS A 43 8.14 6.24 15.46
N GLU A 44 7.14 6.89 16.05
CA GLU A 44 7.03 6.97 17.52
C GLU A 44 6.81 5.59 18.15
N ARG A 45 6.03 4.73 17.48
CA ARG A 45 5.70 3.38 17.98
C ARG A 45 6.65 2.29 17.48
N TYR A 46 7.21 2.46 16.29
CA TYR A 46 8.12 1.53 15.63
C TYR A 46 9.37 2.31 15.19
N PRO A 47 10.38 2.43 16.07
CA PRO A 47 11.58 3.22 15.79
C PRO A 47 12.32 2.76 14.53
N ASN A 48 12.26 1.46 14.24
CA ASN A 48 12.92 0.82 13.10
C ASN A 48 12.06 0.81 11.83
N ALA A 49 11.00 1.63 11.76
CA ALA A 49 10.15 1.67 10.58
C ALA A 49 10.90 2.20 9.35
N GLU A 50 10.93 1.42 8.28
CA GLU A 50 11.67 1.68 7.05
C GLU A 50 10.73 1.81 5.85
N VAL A 51 11.02 2.74 4.94
CA VAL A 51 10.28 2.88 3.69
C VAL A 51 10.79 1.85 2.69
N ILE A 52 9.91 0.96 2.23
CA ILE A 52 10.18 -0.03 1.19
C ILE A 52 9.58 0.48 -0.14
N GLY A 53 10.17 1.53 -0.72
CA GLY A 53 9.79 2.07 -2.03
C GLY A 53 9.04 3.40 -2.01
#